data_AF-A0A3N9TZU3-F1
#
_entry.id   AF-A0A3N9TZU3-F1
#
_cell.length_a   1.000
_cell.length_b   1.000
_cell.length_c   1.000
_cell.angle_alpha   90.00
_cell.angle_beta   90.00
_cell.angle_gamma   90.00
#
_symmetry.space_group_name_H-M   'P 1'
#
loop_
_entity.id
_entity.type
_entity.pdbx_description
1 polymer ?
#
loop_
_entity_poly.entity_id
_entity_poly.type
_entity_poly.pdbx_seq_one_letter_code
_entity_poly.pdbx_strand_id
1 'polypeptide(L)'
;AASSATAAENSARAAKTSETNARSSETAAERSASAAADAKTAAAGSASTASTKATEAAGSAVSASQSKSAAEAAAIRAKNSAKRAEDIASAVALEDADTTRKGIVQLSSATNSTSETLAATPK
;
A
#
# COMPACT_ATOMS: atom_id res chain seq x y z
N ALA A 1 44.99 36.18 -69.29
CA ALA A 1 44.06 35.10 -69.65
C ALA A 1 44.18 33.87 -68.73
N ALA A 2 45.37 33.30 -68.53
CA ALA A 2 45.55 32.12 -67.66
C ALA A 2 45.24 32.40 -66.16
N SER A 3 45.80 33.48 -65.60
CA SER A 3 45.62 33.81 -64.17
C SER A 3 44.16 34.12 -63.79
N SER A 4 43.39 34.70 -64.72
CA SER A 4 41.97 35.01 -64.52
C SER A 4 41.09 33.74 -64.53
N ALA A 5 41.47 32.72 -65.31
CA ALA A 5 40.76 31.43 -65.32
C ALA A 5 40.95 30.69 -63.98
N THR A 6 42.17 30.65 -63.45
CA THR A 6 42.45 30.03 -62.15
C THR A 6 41.73 30.73 -60.99
N ALA A 7 41.65 32.07 -61.01
CA ALA A 7 40.92 32.83 -59.98
C ALA A 7 39.41 32.52 -59.98
N ALA A 8 38.81 32.43 -61.18
CA ALA A 8 37.40 32.06 -61.32
C ALA A 8 37.13 30.63 -60.83
N GLU A 9 38.01 29.68 -61.14
CA GLU A 9 37.91 28.29 -60.71
C GLU A 9 38.02 28.14 -59.18
N ASN A 10 38.96 28.87 -58.55
CA ASN A 10 39.08 28.92 -57.10
C ASN A 10 37.83 29.53 -56.43
N SER A 11 37.27 30.60 -57.00
CA SER A 11 36.05 31.22 -56.49
C SER A 11 34.84 30.27 -56.60
N ALA A 12 34.72 29.54 -57.71
CA ALA A 12 33.66 28.55 -57.90
C ALA A 12 33.77 27.41 -56.88
N ARG A 13 34.99 26.95 -56.59
CA ARG A 13 35.24 25.92 -55.58
C ARG A 13 34.88 26.39 -54.17
N ALA A 14 35.25 27.63 -53.81
CA ALA A 14 34.89 28.23 -52.52
C ALA A 14 33.36 28.39 -52.37
N ALA A 15 32.66 28.83 -53.42
CA ALA A 15 31.21 28.93 -53.42
C ALA A 15 30.54 27.55 -53.22
N LYS A 16 31.03 26.51 -53.90
CA LYS A 16 30.52 25.14 -53.74
C LYS A 16 30.76 24.59 -52.32
N THR A 17 31.91 24.89 -51.72
CA THR A 17 32.18 24.55 -50.31
C THR A 17 31.23 25.28 -49.38
N SER A 18 30.98 26.58 -49.60
CA SER A 18 30.03 27.36 -48.81
C SER A 18 28.60 26.81 -48.91
N GLU A 19 28.16 26.44 -50.11
CA GLU A 19 26.85 25.82 -50.33
C GLU A 19 26.72 24.48 -49.57
N THR A 20 27.77 23.68 -49.59
CA THR A 20 27.82 22.41 -48.85
C THR A 20 27.72 22.63 -47.34
N ASN A 21 28.41 23.64 -46.82
CA ASN A 21 28.36 24.01 -45.40
C ASN A 21 26.99 24.54 -44.99
N ALA A 22 26.34 25.33 -45.85
CA ALA A 22 24.99 25.84 -45.62
C ALA A 22 23.97 24.69 -45.54
N ARG A 23 23.99 23.77 -46.51
CA ARG A 23 23.12 22.58 -46.51
C ARG A 23 23.37 21.69 -45.29
N SER A 24 24.64 21.51 -44.89
CA SER A 24 24.98 20.74 -43.68
C SER A 24 24.43 21.40 -42.41
N SER A 25 24.47 22.73 -42.34
CA SER A 25 23.95 23.50 -41.22
C SER A 25 22.43 23.44 -41.15
N GLU A 26 21.75 23.49 -42.30
CA GLU A 26 20.30 23.31 -42.42
C GLU A 26 19.89 21.92 -41.91
N THR A 27 20.56 20.86 -42.38
CA THR A 27 20.31 19.49 -41.88
C THR A 27 20.57 19.35 -40.38
N ALA A 28 21.60 20.02 -39.84
CA ALA A 28 21.87 20.00 -38.40
C ALA A 28 20.77 20.70 -37.59
N ALA A 29 20.27 21.84 -38.10
CA ALA A 29 19.16 22.57 -37.49
C ALA A 29 17.86 21.75 -37.50
N GLU A 30 17.54 21.10 -38.62
CA GLU A 30 16.38 20.21 -38.74
C GLU A 30 16.46 19.04 -37.75
N ARG A 31 17.62 18.37 -37.67
CA ARG A 31 17.83 17.29 -36.69
C ARG A 31 17.67 17.77 -35.26
N SER A 32 18.18 18.96 -34.95
CA SER A 32 18.04 19.56 -33.62
C SER A 32 16.59 19.88 -33.28
N ALA A 33 15.81 20.37 -34.26
CA ALA A 33 14.38 20.63 -34.09
C ALA A 33 13.59 19.33 -33.83
N SER A 34 13.86 18.27 -34.59
CA SER A 34 13.24 16.95 -34.37
C SER A 34 13.57 16.39 -32.98
N ALA A 35 14.84 16.44 -32.57
CA ALA A 35 15.25 15.99 -31.24
C ALA A 35 14.57 16.78 -30.11
N ALA A 36 14.37 18.09 -30.29
CA ALA A 36 13.63 18.91 -29.33
C ALA A 36 12.15 18.54 -29.26
N ALA A 37 11.52 18.20 -30.39
CA ALA A 37 10.13 17.72 -30.43
C ALA A 37 9.97 16.36 -29.75
N ASP A 38 10.91 15.45 -29.96
CA ASP A 38 10.95 14.14 -29.30
C ASP A 38 11.13 14.30 -27.79
N ALA A 39 12.06 15.16 -27.35
CA ALA A 39 12.28 15.47 -25.95
C ALA A 39 11.03 16.07 -25.28
N LYS A 40 10.31 16.96 -25.96
CA LYS A 40 9.03 17.51 -25.48
C LYS A 40 7.99 16.41 -25.29
N THR A 41 7.89 15.48 -26.24
CA THR A 41 6.95 14.35 -26.18
C THR A 41 7.30 13.41 -25.03
N ALA A 42 8.58 13.09 -24.86
CA ALA A 42 9.06 12.28 -23.75
C ALA A 42 8.74 12.94 -22.39
N ALA A 43 9.00 14.25 -22.25
CA ALA A 43 8.70 14.99 -21.04
C ALA A 43 7.19 15.00 -20.72
N ALA A 44 6.34 15.16 -21.73
CA ALA A 44 4.89 15.06 -21.55
C ALA A 44 4.45 13.65 -21.10
N GLY A 45 5.04 12.60 -21.66
CA GLY A 45 4.81 11.21 -21.24
C GLY A 45 5.24 10.95 -19.79
N SER A 46 6.40 11.48 -19.38
CA SER A 46 6.87 11.40 -18.00
C SER A 46 5.95 12.16 -17.03
N ALA A 47 5.46 13.34 -17.41
CA ALA A 47 4.53 14.11 -16.60
C ALA A 47 3.20 13.36 -16.39
N SER A 48 2.66 12.74 -17.45
CA SER A 48 1.46 11.91 -17.36
C SER A 48 1.67 10.70 -16.43
N THR A 49 2.82 10.02 -16.56
CA THR A 49 3.18 8.89 -15.70
C THR A 49 3.27 9.31 -14.23
N ALA A 50 3.89 10.45 -13.95
CA ALA A 50 3.98 11.00 -12.60
C ALA A 50 2.59 11.32 -12.01
N SER A 51 1.69 11.89 -12.83
CA SER A 51 0.30 12.19 -12.43
C SER A 51 -0.49 10.92 -12.07
N THR A 52 -0.36 9.87 -12.89
CA THR A 52 -0.98 8.57 -12.60
C THR A 52 -0.44 7.98 -11.30
N LYS A 53 0.87 8.00 -11.10
CA LYS A 53 1.50 7.49 -9.88
C LYS A 53 1.09 8.28 -8.63
N ALA A 54 0.92 9.59 -8.73
CA ALA A 54 0.39 10.41 -7.64
C ALA A 54 -1.05 10.03 -7.28
N THR A 55 -1.89 9.75 -8.28
CA THR A 55 -3.27 9.30 -8.07
C THR A 55 -3.33 7.92 -7.41
N GLU A 56 -2.52 6.97 -7.87
CA GLU A 56 -2.39 5.63 -7.28
C GLU A 56 -1.91 5.69 -5.81
N ALA A 57 -0.93 6.56 -5.53
CA ALA A 57 -0.44 6.77 -4.18
C ALA A 57 -1.51 7.37 -3.25
N ALA A 58 -2.28 8.36 -3.74
CA ALA A 58 -3.40 8.94 -3.01
C ALA A 58 -4.48 7.88 -2.69
N GLY A 59 -4.83 7.03 -3.66
CA GLY A 59 -5.76 5.93 -3.45
C GLY A 59 -5.26 4.92 -2.42
N SER A 60 -3.96 4.59 -2.47
CA SER A 60 -3.32 3.68 -1.50
C SER A 60 -3.36 4.25 -0.07
N ALA A 61 -3.15 5.55 0.09
CA ALA A 61 -3.23 6.21 1.40
C ALA A 61 -4.65 6.18 2.00
N VAL A 62 -5.68 6.32 1.16
CA VAL A 62 -7.08 6.18 1.58
C VAL A 62 -7.36 4.75 2.06
N SER A 63 -6.96 3.74 1.30
CA SER A 63 -7.12 2.32 1.68
C SER A 63 -6.38 1.97 2.98
N ALA A 64 -5.19 2.54 3.20
CA ALA A 64 -4.45 2.37 4.45
C ALA A 64 -5.20 2.98 5.65
N SER A 65 -5.79 4.17 5.47
CA SER A 65 -6.57 4.85 6.51
C SER A 65 -7.84 4.09 6.88
N GLN A 66 -8.52 3.51 5.88
CA GLN A 66 -9.67 2.64 6.10
C GLN A 66 -9.29 1.36 6.82
N SER A 67 -8.16 0.74 6.43
CA SER A 67 -7.63 -0.45 7.10
C SER A 67 -7.30 -0.18 8.56
N LYS A 68 -6.69 0.97 8.87
CA LYS A 68 -6.44 1.41 10.26
C LYS A 68 -7.74 1.51 11.06
N SER A 69 -8.75 2.17 10.51
CA SER A 69 -10.06 2.34 11.16
C SER A 69 -10.75 0.99 11.41
N ALA A 70 -10.66 0.06 10.45
CA ALA A 70 -11.19 -1.29 10.59
C ALA A 70 -10.46 -2.09 11.68
N ALA A 71 -9.13 -1.96 11.76
CA ALA A 71 -8.32 -2.60 12.79
C ALA A 71 -8.64 -2.06 14.19
N GLU A 72 -8.78 -0.74 14.35
CA GLU A 72 -9.21 -0.11 15.60
C GLU A 72 -10.60 -0.61 16.05
N ALA A 73 -11.55 -0.66 15.12
CA ALA A 73 -12.89 -1.20 15.40
C ALA A 73 -12.84 -2.69 15.80
N ALA A 74 -11.99 -3.49 15.14
CA ALA A 74 -11.79 -4.89 15.48
C ALA A 74 -11.18 -5.08 16.88
N ALA A 75 -10.21 -4.24 17.25
CA ALA A 75 -9.61 -4.25 18.58
C ALA A 75 -10.62 -3.91 19.67
N ILE A 76 -11.49 -2.91 19.45
CA ILE A 76 -12.57 -2.57 20.38
C ILE A 76 -13.54 -3.74 20.54
N ARG A 77 -13.96 -4.37 19.43
CA ARG A 77 -14.83 -5.56 19.48
C ARG A 77 -14.17 -6.70 20.26
N ALA A 78 -12.90 -6.96 20.02
CA ALA A 78 -12.16 -8.01 20.73
C ALA A 78 -12.10 -7.73 22.24
N LYS A 79 -11.79 -6.49 22.64
CA LYS A 79 -11.78 -6.08 24.06
C LYS A 79 -13.14 -6.27 24.72
N ASN A 80 -14.22 -5.88 24.05
CA ASN A 80 -15.57 -6.04 24.58
C ASN A 80 -15.97 -7.52 24.71
N SER A 81 -15.62 -8.34 23.72
CA SER A 81 -15.85 -9.79 23.78
C SER A 81 -15.07 -10.46 24.91
N ALA A 82 -13.80 -10.07 25.11
CA ALA A 82 -12.98 -10.57 26.21
C ALA A 82 -13.59 -10.21 27.57
N LYS A 83 -13.98 -8.94 27.76
CA LYS A 83 -14.66 -8.51 28.97
C LYS A 83 -15.95 -9.30 29.22
N ARG A 84 -16.75 -9.50 28.18
CA ARG A 84 -17.99 -10.27 28.30
C ARG A 84 -17.74 -11.74 28.66
N ALA A 85 -16.65 -12.33 28.17
CA ALA A 85 -16.23 -13.67 28.55
C ALA A 85 -15.81 -13.73 30.04
N GLU A 86 -15.06 -12.73 30.52
CA GLU A 86 -14.69 -12.60 31.95
C GLU A 86 -15.93 -12.44 32.85
N ASP A 87 -16.87 -11.59 32.44
CA ASP A 87 -18.11 -11.36 33.18
C ASP A 87 -18.94 -12.67 33.25
N ILE A 88 -19.01 -13.44 32.16
CA ILE A 88 -19.66 -14.76 32.14
C ILE A 88 -18.93 -15.75 33.03
N ALA A 89 -17.60 -15.86 32.91
CA ALA A 89 -16.79 -16.77 33.72
C ALA A 89 -16.97 -16.51 35.22
N SER A 90 -17.05 -15.24 35.61
CA SER A 90 -17.30 -14.82 36.99
C SER A 90 -18.72 -15.17 37.44
N ALA A 91 -19.72 -15.05 36.56
CA ALA A 91 -21.11 -15.39 36.88
C ALA A 91 -21.37 -16.90 36.99
N VAL A 92 -20.59 -17.73 36.30
CA VAL A 92 -20.72 -19.20 36.32
C VAL A 92 -19.70 -19.91 37.19
N ALA A 93 -18.82 -19.18 37.88
CA ALA A 93 -17.90 -19.77 38.83
C ALA A 93 -18.72 -20.43 39.96
N LEU A 94 -18.77 -21.75 39.95
CA LEU A 94 -19.45 -22.55 40.97
C LEU A 94 -18.43 -22.95 42.04
N GLU A 95 -18.78 -22.67 43.28
CA GLU A 95 -18.02 -23.07 44.46
C GLU A 95 -18.79 -24.17 45.20
N ASP A 96 -18.10 -25.04 45.92
CA ASP A 96 -18.76 -26.06 46.74
C ASP A 96 -19.65 -25.41 47.81
N ALA A 97 -20.77 -26.05 48.15
CA ALA A 97 -21.62 -25.54 49.23
C ALA A 97 -20.99 -25.78 50.59
N ASP A 98 -21.28 -24.90 51.54
CA ASP A 98 -21.04 -25.10 52.97
C ASP A 98 -22.28 -24.66 53.75
N THR A 99 -22.33 -24.97 55.04
CA THR A 99 -23.40 -24.59 55.97
C THR A 99 -23.69 -23.08 56.01
N THR A 100 -22.73 -22.24 55.62
CA THR A 100 -22.86 -20.78 55.60
C THR A 100 -23.01 -20.16 54.21
N ARG A 101 -22.77 -20.92 53.14
CA ARG A 101 -22.77 -20.41 51.76
C ARG A 101 -23.35 -21.44 50.78
N LYS A 102 -24.28 -20.99 49.93
CA LYS A 102 -24.84 -21.83 48.85
C LYS A 102 -23.75 -22.17 47.83
N GLY A 103 -23.80 -23.38 47.28
CA GLY A 103 -22.86 -23.85 46.27
C GLY A 103 -23.32 -25.15 45.62
N ILE A 104 -22.41 -25.83 44.93
CA ILE A 104 -22.62 -27.17 44.36
C ILE A 104 -22.21 -28.27 45.34
N VAL A 105 -22.88 -29.41 45.31
CA VAL A 105 -22.57 -30.59 46.15
C VAL A 105 -22.72 -31.84 45.31
N GLN A 106 -21.79 -32.78 45.43
CA GLN A 106 -21.90 -34.09 44.78
C GLN A 106 -22.84 -35.02 45.55
N LEU A 107 -23.56 -35.87 44.83
CA LEU A 107 -24.47 -36.85 45.43
C LEU A 107 -23.73 -38.13 45.80
N SER A 108 -24.03 -38.69 46.98
CA SER A 108 -23.56 -40.00 47.41
C SER A 108 -24.58 -41.08 47.10
N SER A 109 -24.12 -42.26 46.71
CA SER A 109 -24.98 -43.43 46.42
C SER A 109 -25.51 -44.13 47.68
N ALA A 110 -24.98 -43.82 48.85
CA ALA A 110 -25.43 -44.38 50.11
C ALA A 110 -26.70 -43.68 50.61
N THR A 111 -27.71 -44.47 51.00
CA THR A 111 -28.97 -43.92 51.55
C THR A 111 -28.74 -43.15 52.86
N ASN A 112 -27.80 -43.59 53.69
CA ASN A 112 -27.39 -42.91 54.92
C ASN A 112 -25.87 -42.65 54.86
N SER A 113 -25.47 -41.47 54.39
CA SER A 113 -24.07 -41.05 54.31
C SER A 113 -23.69 -40.23 55.55
N THR A 114 -22.51 -40.49 56.13
CA THR A 114 -21.91 -39.68 57.20
C THR A 114 -20.92 -38.63 56.65
N SER A 115 -20.84 -38.47 55.33
CA SER A 115 -19.96 -37.48 54.70
C SER A 115 -20.50 -36.07 54.90
N GLU A 116 -19.61 -35.15 55.27
CA GLU A 116 -19.92 -33.72 55.39
C GLU A 116 -19.74 -32.96 54.06
N THR A 117 -19.23 -33.61 53.00
CA THR A 117 -18.96 -32.99 51.70
C THR A 117 -19.83 -33.51 50.55
N LEU A 118 -20.57 -34.61 50.75
CA LEU A 118 -21.51 -35.16 49.77
C LEU A 118 -22.93 -35.27 50.34
N ALA A 119 -23.93 -35.00 49.51
CA ALA A 119 -25.33 -35.12 49.93
C ALA A 119 -25.81 -36.59 49.89
N ALA A 120 -26.63 -37.00 50.86
CA ALA A 120 -27.28 -38.31 50.87
C ALA A 120 -28.38 -38.38 49.81
N THR A 121 -28.52 -39.53 49.12
CA THR A 121 -29.58 -39.73 48.12
C THR A 121 -30.64 -40.71 48.67
N PRO A 122 -31.92 -40.31 48.80
CA PRO A 122 -32.98 -41.22 49.21
C PRO A 122 -33.24 -42.31 48.14
N LYS A 123 -33.85 -43.42 48.55
CA LYS A 123 -34.26 -44.51 47.62
C LYS A 123 -35.52 -44.16 46.85
#